data_AF-A0A8T7CFQ5-F1
#
_entry.id   AF-A0A8T7CFQ5-F1
#
_cell.length_a   1.000
_cell.length_b   1.000
_cell.length_c   1.000
_cell.angle_alpha   90.00
_cell.angle_beta   90.00
_cell.angle_gamma   90.00
#
_symmetry.space_group_name_H-M   'P 1'
#
loop_
_entity.id
_entity.type
_entity.pdbx_description
1 polymer ?
#
loop_
_entity_poly.entity_id
_entity_poly.type
_entity_poly.pdbx_seq_one_letter_code
_entity_poly.pdbx_strand_id
1 'polypeptide(L)'
;MREALALASRGMYTTHPNPRVGCVLASGSTIVGRGFHARAGGPHAEIEALEVAGAAAKGATAYVTLEPCCHHGRTGPCSEALIKAGVARVVYASDDP
;
A
#
# COMPACT_ATOMS: atom_id res chain seq x y z
N MET A 1 -8.08 -0.27 -8.35
CA MET A 1 -8.11 -1.62 -7.71
C MET A 1 -7.45 -2.72 -8.55
N ARG A 2 -7.85 -2.97 -9.81
CA ARG A 2 -7.27 -4.06 -10.64
C ARG A 2 -5.74 -4.07 -10.68
N GLU A 3 -5.12 -2.91 -10.86
CA GLU A 3 -3.65 -2.75 -10.84
C GLU A 3 -3.03 -3.18 -9.50
N ALA A 4 -3.65 -2.83 -8.38
CA ALA A 4 -3.17 -3.20 -7.04
C ALA A 4 -3.23 -4.73 -6.82
N LEU A 5 -4.28 -5.39 -7.32
CA LEU A 5 -4.37 -6.86 -7.29
C LEU A 5 -3.30 -7.53 -8.17
N ALA A 6 -3.02 -6.96 -9.35
CA ALA A 6 -1.95 -7.44 -10.20
C ALA A 6 -0.57 -7.31 -9.51
N LEU A 7 -0.32 -6.17 -8.84
CA LEU A 7 0.87 -5.97 -8.02
C LEU A 7 0.97 -6.97 -6.86
N ALA A 8 -0.12 -7.22 -6.13
CA ALA A 8 -0.15 -8.19 -5.02
C ALA A 8 0.23 -9.61 -5.47
N SER A 9 -0.14 -10.02 -6.69
CA SER A 9 0.22 -11.33 -7.25
C SER A 9 1.72 -11.55 -7.40
N ARG A 10 2.52 -10.48 -7.47
CA ARG A 10 4.00 -10.58 -7.57
C ARG A 10 4.64 -11.12 -6.29
N GLY A 11 3.98 -10.99 -5.14
CA GLY A 11 4.42 -11.54 -3.86
C GLY A 11 4.02 -13.01 -3.62
N MET A 12 3.46 -13.70 -4.63
CA MET A 12 2.81 -15.00 -4.46
C MET A 12 3.64 -16.05 -3.74
N TYR A 13 4.96 -16.05 -3.95
CA TYR A 13 5.86 -17.10 -3.45
C TYR A 13 6.87 -16.60 -2.42
N THR A 14 6.72 -15.36 -1.94
CA THR A 14 7.77 -14.69 -1.16
C THR A 14 7.26 -14.04 0.13
N THR A 15 5.96 -13.83 0.28
CA THR A 15 5.41 -13.10 1.44
C THR A 15 5.08 -13.97 2.63
N HIS A 16 4.94 -15.29 2.48
CA HIS A 16 4.54 -16.17 3.59
C HIS A 16 5.46 -15.97 4.82
N PRO A 17 4.91 -15.80 6.04
CA PRO A 17 3.50 -15.96 6.43
C PRO A 17 2.60 -14.73 6.22
N ASN A 18 3.15 -13.60 5.79
CA ASN A 18 2.41 -12.35 5.60
C ASN A 18 1.47 -12.39 4.39
N PRO A 19 0.37 -11.61 4.41
CA PRO A 19 -0.54 -11.50 3.29
C PRO A 19 0.13 -10.87 2.06
N ARG A 20 -0.45 -11.17 0.91
CA ARG A 20 -0.05 -10.59 -0.38
C ARG A 20 -0.81 -9.30 -0.57
N VAL A 21 -0.11 -8.17 -0.47
CA VAL A 21 -0.72 -6.85 -0.56
C VAL A 21 -0.11 -6.07 -1.72
N GLY A 22 -0.95 -5.38 -2.46
CA GLY A 22 -0.56 -4.40 -3.47
C GLY A 22 -1.22 -3.05 -3.19
N CYS A 23 -0.51 -1.97 -3.53
CA CYS A 23 -0.97 -0.60 -3.33
C CYS A 23 -0.64 0.26 -4.55
N VAL A 24 -1.59 1.11 -4.92
CA VAL A 24 -1.44 2.11 -5.99
C VAL A 24 -1.89 3.47 -5.45
N LEU A 25 -1.06 4.49 -5.62
CA LEU A 25 -1.44 5.89 -5.38
C LEU A 25 -1.76 6.55 -6.71
N ALA A 26 -2.96 7.15 -6.81
CA ALA A 26 -3.39 7.87 -8.00
C ALA A 26 -3.82 9.31 -7.67
N SER A 27 -3.35 10.25 -8.48
CA SER A 27 -3.80 11.64 -8.49
C SER A 27 -4.59 11.88 -9.78
N GLY A 28 -5.92 11.98 -9.67
CA GLY A 28 -6.81 11.96 -10.82
C GLY A 28 -6.69 10.64 -11.61
N SER A 29 -6.41 10.74 -12.91
CA SER A 29 -6.19 9.60 -13.80
C SER A 29 -4.74 9.09 -13.80
N THR A 30 -3.83 9.75 -13.09
CA THR A 30 -2.39 9.46 -13.13
C THR A 30 -1.98 8.63 -11.94
N ILE A 31 -1.32 7.49 -12.18
CA ILE A 31 -0.68 6.71 -11.12
C ILE A 31 0.66 7.37 -10.77
N VAL A 32 0.79 7.78 -9.52
CA VAL A 32 1.99 8.45 -8.98
C VAL A 32 2.85 7.50 -8.16
N GLY A 33 2.30 6.39 -7.65
CA GLY A 33 3.04 5.39 -6.87
C GLY A 33 2.48 4.00 -7.04
N ARG A 34 3.37 3.00 -7.00
CA ARG A 34 3.04 1.58 -7.02
C ARG A 34 3.93 0.85 -6.02
N GLY A 35 3.34 -0.07 -5.27
CA GLY A 35 4.07 -0.91 -4.32
C GLY A 35 3.39 -2.25 -4.13
N PHE A 36 4.16 -3.25 -3.73
CA PHE A 36 3.63 -4.53 -3.29
C PHE A 36 4.51 -5.09 -2.17
N HIS A 37 3.92 -5.86 -1.26
CA HIS A 37 4.71 -6.51 -0.23
C HIS A 37 5.56 -7.60 -0.88
N ALA A 38 6.87 -7.37 -0.99
CA ALA A 38 7.75 -8.28 -1.72
C ALA A 38 8.18 -9.51 -0.89
N ARG A 39 8.31 -9.39 0.43
CA ARG A 39 8.73 -10.48 1.33
C ARG A 39 8.41 -10.19 2.79
N ALA A 40 8.23 -11.24 3.59
CA ALA A 40 8.05 -11.12 5.03
C ALA A 40 9.19 -10.32 5.69
N GLY A 41 8.84 -9.36 6.55
CA GLY A 41 9.79 -8.44 7.20
C GLY A 41 10.32 -7.31 6.31
N GLY A 42 9.96 -7.27 5.02
CA GLY A 42 10.16 -6.13 4.14
C GLY A 42 9.09 -5.05 4.32
N PRO A 43 9.22 -3.91 3.61
CA PRO A 43 8.20 -2.85 3.63
C PRO A 43 6.85 -3.38 3.14
N HIS A 44 5.78 -2.81 3.69
CA HIS A 44 4.42 -3.07 3.20
C HIS A 44 4.18 -2.34 1.87
N ALA A 45 3.15 -2.75 1.15
CA ALA A 45 2.85 -2.23 -0.19
C ALA A 45 2.62 -0.72 -0.19
N GLU A 46 1.98 -0.20 0.86
CA GLU A 46 1.68 1.22 1.04
C GLU A 46 2.96 2.04 1.23
N ILE A 47 3.93 1.52 1.96
CA ILE A 47 5.23 2.17 2.18
C ILE A 47 5.99 2.27 0.86
N GLU A 48 6.09 1.16 0.11
CA GLU A 48 6.73 1.19 -1.21
C GLU A 48 6.01 2.16 -2.16
N ALA A 49 4.67 2.15 -2.18
CA ALA A 49 3.91 3.05 -3.04
C ALA A 49 4.15 4.53 -2.67
N LEU A 50 4.21 4.84 -1.37
CA LEU A 50 4.49 6.19 -0.85
C LEU A 50 5.92 6.63 -1.17
N GLU A 51 6.91 5.76 -1.06
CA GLU A 51 8.30 6.03 -1.42
C GLU A 51 8.43 6.36 -2.92
N VAL A 52 7.75 5.60 -3.78
CA VAL A 52 7.71 5.86 -5.23
C VAL A 52 6.99 7.18 -5.54
N ALA A 53 5.88 7.47 -4.87
CA ALA A 53 5.12 8.70 -5.11
C ALA A 53 5.80 9.97 -4.57
N GLY A 54 6.54 9.86 -3.46
CA GLY A 54 7.13 11.00 -2.78
C GLY A 54 6.09 12.10 -2.50
N ALA A 55 6.43 13.34 -2.86
CA ALA A 55 5.54 14.50 -2.66
C ALA A 55 4.21 14.41 -3.43
N ALA A 56 4.14 13.62 -4.50
CA ALA A 56 2.92 13.46 -5.30
C ALA A 56 1.84 12.63 -4.59
N ALA A 57 2.16 11.99 -3.45
CA ALA A 57 1.17 11.30 -2.62
C ALA A 57 0.16 12.24 -1.97
N LYS A 58 0.53 13.51 -1.75
CA LYS A 58 -0.34 14.49 -1.10
C LYS A 58 -1.57 14.77 -1.96
N GLY A 59 -2.75 14.58 -1.39
CA GLY A 59 -4.04 14.72 -2.08
C GLY A 59 -4.43 13.53 -2.95
N ALA A 60 -3.58 12.50 -3.06
CA ALA A 60 -3.86 11.32 -3.88
C ALA A 60 -4.92 10.40 -3.24
N THR A 61 -5.43 9.46 -4.03
CA THR A 61 -6.20 8.31 -3.55
C THR A 61 -5.31 7.06 -3.51
N ALA A 62 -5.26 6.39 -2.36
CA ALA A 62 -4.63 5.08 -2.22
C ALA A 62 -5.65 3.98 -2.52
N TYR A 63 -5.27 3.05 -3.39
CA TYR A 63 -5.99 1.80 -3.65
C TYR A 63 -5.15 0.64 -3.15
N VAL A 64 -5.59 -0.02 -2.09
CA VAL A 64 -4.85 -1.09 -1.40
C VAL A 64 -5.68 -2.36 -1.36
N THR A 65 -5.06 -3.53 -1.47
CA THR A 65 -5.83 -4.80 -1.57
C THR A 65 -6.30 -5.35 -0.22
N LEU A 66 -5.77 -4.83 0.88
CA LEU A 66 -6.12 -5.20 2.25
C LEU A 66 -6.20 -3.92 3.10
N GLU A 67 -6.99 -3.92 4.16
CA GLU A 67 -7.03 -2.81 5.11
C GLU A 67 -5.61 -2.44 5.60
N PRO A 68 -5.22 -1.15 5.58
CA PRO A 68 -3.92 -0.72 6.05
C PRO A 68 -3.73 -1.02 7.54
N CYS A 69 -2.60 -1.63 7.90
CA CYS A 69 -2.33 -1.99 9.29
C CYS A 69 -2.32 -0.75 10.22
N CYS A 70 -2.87 -0.93 11.42
CA CYS A 70 -2.95 0.09 12.47
C CYS A 70 -2.11 -0.23 13.72
N HIS A 71 -1.46 -1.41 13.75
CA HIS A 71 -0.64 -1.82 14.87
C HIS A 71 0.80 -1.31 14.76
N HIS A 72 1.41 -1.07 15.92
CA HIS A 72 2.81 -0.67 16.01
C HIS A 72 3.70 -1.90 16.11
N GLY A 73 4.27 -2.31 14.98
CA GLY A 73 5.22 -3.42 14.89
C GLY A 73 6.67 -2.95 14.85
N ARG A 74 7.53 -3.69 14.11
CA ARG A 74 8.92 -3.27 13.83
C ARG A 74 8.98 -2.09 12.86
N THR A 75 7.95 -1.94 12.02
CA THR A 75 7.68 -0.77 11.18
C THR A 75 6.48 -0.02 11.76
N GLY A 76 6.44 1.30 11.59
CA GLY A 76 5.26 2.10 11.94
C GLY A 76 4.02 1.68 11.13
N PRO A 77 2.80 1.97 11.63
CA PRO A 77 1.57 1.55 10.98
C PRO A 77 1.39 2.24 9.61
N CYS A 78 0.88 1.48 8.64
CA CYS A 78 0.66 1.99 7.28
C CYS A 78 -0.41 3.08 7.26
N SER A 79 -1.39 3.00 8.15
CA SER A 79 -2.42 4.03 8.32
C SER A 79 -1.83 5.41 8.65
N GLU A 80 -0.91 5.48 9.62
CA GLU A 80 -0.23 6.73 9.97
C GLU A 80 0.67 7.25 8.85
N ALA A 81 1.34 6.35 8.13
CA ALA A 81 2.18 6.74 6.98
C ALA A 81 1.35 7.40 5.88
N LEU A 82 0.18 6.84 5.56
CA LEU A 82 -0.77 7.40 4.58
C LEU A 82 -1.32 8.76 5.04
N ILE A 83 -1.67 8.88 6.33
CA ILE A 83 -2.13 10.14 6.93
C ILE A 83 -1.03 11.20 6.84
N LYS A 84 0.20 10.88 7.26
CA LYS A 84 1.35 11.79 7.24
C LYS A 84 1.71 12.24 5.83
N ALA A 85 1.58 11.36 4.84
CA ALA A 85 1.78 11.69 3.44
C ALA A 85 0.67 12.60 2.87
N GLY A 86 -0.42 12.81 3.60
CA GLY A 86 -1.54 13.65 3.19
C GLY A 86 -2.39 13.00 2.10
N VAL A 87 -2.48 11.67 2.07
CA VAL A 87 -3.40 10.94 1.20
C VAL A 87 -4.84 11.36 1.54
N ALA A 88 -5.62 11.77 0.55
CA ALA A 88 -6.95 12.32 0.77
C ALA A 88 -8.04 11.25 0.90
N ARG A 89 -7.81 10.07 0.31
CA ARG A 89 -8.78 8.98 0.27
C ARG A 89 -8.07 7.64 0.23
N VAL A 90 -8.58 6.67 0.99
CA VAL A 90 -8.17 5.28 0.92
C VAL A 90 -9.35 4.44 0.44
N VAL A 91 -9.10 3.54 -0.51
CA VAL A 91 -10.04 2.54 -1.00
C VAL A 91 -9.36 1.19 -0.87
N TYR A 92 -9.89 0.34 0.01
CA TYR A 92 -9.34 -1.00 0.24
C TYR A 92 -10.32 -2.10 -0.20
N ALA A 93 -9.81 -3.30 -0.50
CA ALA A 93 -10.62 -4.38 -1.08
C ALA A 93 -11.16 -5.39 -0.07
N SER A 94 -10.43 -5.65 1.01
CA SER A 94 -10.79 -6.60 2.07
C SER A 94 -10.41 -6.00 3.42
N ASP A 95 -11.23 -6.22 4.43
CA ASP A 95 -10.87 -5.95 5.83
C ASP A 95 -9.72 -6.88 6.27
N ASP A 96 -8.94 -6.46 7.27
CA ASP A 96 -7.94 -7.33 7.93
C ASP A 96 -8.69 -8.39 8.76
N PRO A 97 -8.43 -9.71 8.56
CA PRO A 97 -9.18 -10.78 9.23
C PRO A 97 -8.95 -10.93 10.74
#